data_AF-A0A4P7J8V7-F1
#
_entry.id   AF-A0A4P7J8V7-F1
#
_cell.length_a   1.000
_cell.length_b   1.000
_cell.length_c   1.000
_cell.angle_alpha   90.00
_cell.angle_beta   90.00
_cell.angle_gamma   90.00
#
_symmetry.space_group_name_H-M   'P 1'
#
loop_
_entity.id
_entity.type
_entity.pdbx_description
1 polymer ?
#
loop_
_entity_poly.entity_id
_entity_poly.type
_entity_poly.pdbx_seq_one_letter_code
_entity_poly.pdbx_strand_id
1 'polypeptide(L)'
;MIHDRVIEKMFDILEGSFEPSYMDQAALRLLSEACANYARQGFAATPFVELGGGACILATRCGTVKTTTLAMALGASGFQITQHDGFLLVETGDADHSLGQVLSAMAYEEMPDLFTHAPNLVFEKYHPYLTPDLLKLDALSTRVDAGCLQKLCADLQEYTSDRIGLKPS
;
A
#
# COMPACT_ATOMS: atom_id res chain seq x y z
N MET A 1 -10.04 10.66 1.39
CA MET A 1 -11.38 10.53 2.02
C MET A 1 -12.31 9.54 1.33
N ILE A 2 -12.76 9.73 0.08
CA ILE A 2 -13.66 8.74 -0.57
C ILE A 2 -12.92 7.42 -0.85
N HIS A 3 -11.70 7.50 -1.38
CA HIS A 3 -10.90 6.31 -1.68
C HIS A 3 -10.55 5.51 -0.41
N ASP A 4 -10.30 6.17 0.72
CA ASP A 4 -10.05 5.47 1.98
C ASP A 4 -11.27 4.64 2.41
N ARG A 5 -12.47 5.21 2.30
CA ARG A 5 -13.72 4.52 2.67
C ARG A 5 -14.02 3.34 1.75
N VAL A 6 -13.70 3.45 0.46
CA VAL A 6 -13.84 2.35 -0.50
C VAL A 6 -12.91 1.21 -0.15
N ILE A 7 -11.64 1.50 0.13
CA ILE A 7 -10.65 0.49 0.51
C ILE A 7 -11.00 -0.14 1.85
N GLU A 8 -11.36 0.66 2.87
CA GLU A 8 -11.84 0.17 4.16
C GLU A 8 -13.00 -0.81 3.96
N LYS A 9 -14.01 -0.42 3.15
CA LYS A 9 -15.16 -1.29 2.88
C LYS A 9 -14.78 -2.56 2.11
N MET A 10 -13.79 -2.48 1.21
CA MET A 10 -13.26 -3.65 0.52
C MET A 10 -12.65 -4.65 1.50
N PHE A 11 -11.83 -4.18 2.44
CA PHE A 11 -11.24 -5.03 3.48
C PHE A 11 -12.30 -5.59 4.43
N ASP A 12 -13.32 -4.80 4.83
CA ASP A 12 -14.46 -5.29 5.61
C ASP A 12 -15.18 -6.47 4.93
N ILE A 13 -15.31 -6.43 3.60
CA ILE A 13 -15.96 -7.48 2.83
C ILE A 13 -15.07 -8.72 2.73
N LEU A 14 -13.76 -8.54 2.52
CA LEU A 14 -12.80 -9.64 2.43
C LEU A 14 -12.61 -10.38 3.76
N GLU A 15 -12.72 -9.68 4.88
CA GLU A 15 -12.56 -10.23 6.23
C GLU A 15 -13.88 -10.66 6.89
N GLY A 16 -15.01 -10.18 6.35
CA GLY A 16 -16.34 -10.45 6.88
C GLY A 16 -17.11 -11.53 6.12
N SER A 17 -18.36 -11.71 6.54
CA SER A 17 -19.35 -12.58 5.89
C SER A 17 -20.42 -11.72 5.19
N PHE A 18 -20.00 -10.94 4.18
CA PHE A 18 -20.91 -10.04 3.46
C PHE A 18 -21.54 -10.75 2.26
N GLU A 19 -22.84 -11.02 2.33
CA GLU A 19 -23.62 -11.60 1.22
C GLU A 19 -24.71 -10.61 0.77
N PRO A 20 -24.50 -9.87 -0.33
CA PRO A 20 -25.46 -8.85 -0.76
C PRO A 20 -26.65 -9.48 -1.49
N SER A 21 -27.87 -9.09 -1.09
CA SER A 21 -29.12 -9.60 -1.67
C SER A 21 -29.35 -9.22 -3.13
N TYR A 22 -28.57 -8.28 -3.66
CA TYR A 22 -28.65 -7.82 -5.05
C TYR A 22 -27.70 -8.60 -5.99
N MET A 23 -26.85 -9.49 -5.47
CA MET A 23 -25.93 -10.29 -6.28
C MET A 23 -26.59 -11.56 -6.79
N ASP A 24 -26.27 -11.95 -8.03
CA ASP A 24 -26.62 -13.27 -8.55
C ASP A 24 -25.67 -14.37 -8.00
N GLN A 25 -26.00 -15.62 -8.31
CA GLN A 25 -25.24 -16.77 -7.81
C GLN A 25 -23.80 -16.82 -8.35
N ALA A 26 -23.53 -16.34 -9.56
CA ALA A 26 -22.19 -16.32 -10.12
C ALA A 26 -21.32 -15.27 -9.43
N ALA A 27 -21.88 -14.08 -9.18
CA ALA A 27 -21.23 -13.01 -8.44
C ALA A 27 -20.91 -13.40 -7.00
N LEU A 28 -21.86 -14.05 -6.29
CA LEU A 28 -21.63 -14.57 -4.94
C LEU A 28 -20.52 -15.62 -4.92
N ARG A 29 -20.48 -16.50 -5.91
CA ARG A 29 -19.42 -17.50 -6.05
C ARG A 29 -18.05 -16.83 -6.25
N LEU A 30 -17.92 -15.88 -7.17
CA LEU A 30 -16.66 -15.15 -7.37
C LEU A 30 -16.21 -14.41 -6.11
N LEU A 31 -17.14 -13.78 -5.38
CA LEU A 31 -16.85 -13.09 -4.13
C LEU A 31 -16.33 -14.07 -3.06
N SER A 32 -17.02 -15.20 -2.86
CA SER A 32 -16.56 -16.22 -1.90
C SER A 32 -15.20 -16.82 -2.27
N GLU A 33 -14.92 -17.05 -3.55
CA GLU A 33 -13.61 -17.48 -4.03
C GLU A 33 -12.53 -16.43 -3.73
N ALA A 34 -12.82 -15.13 -3.92
CA ALA A 34 -11.92 -14.04 -3.60
C ALA A 34 -11.63 -13.93 -2.08
N CYS A 35 -12.67 -13.98 -1.23
CA CYS A 35 -12.49 -13.97 0.23
C CYS A 35 -11.68 -15.18 0.71
N ALA A 36 -11.96 -16.37 0.16
CA ALA A 36 -11.20 -17.59 0.48
C ALA A 36 -9.72 -17.47 0.05
N ASN A 37 -9.45 -16.87 -1.12
CA ASN A 37 -8.09 -16.62 -1.58
C ASN A 37 -7.37 -15.59 -0.71
N TYR A 38 -8.04 -14.50 -0.33
CA TYR A 38 -7.49 -13.49 0.59
C TYR A 38 -7.07 -14.10 1.92
N ALA A 39 -7.96 -14.91 2.53
CA ALA A 39 -7.67 -15.61 3.77
C ALA A 39 -6.51 -16.63 3.60
N ARG A 40 -6.50 -17.39 2.51
CA ARG A 40 -5.45 -18.39 2.23
C ARG A 40 -4.07 -17.77 2.05
N GLN A 41 -3.99 -16.57 1.46
CA GLN A 41 -2.73 -15.85 1.30
C GLN A 41 -2.20 -15.25 2.60
N GLY A 42 -3.00 -15.23 3.68
CA GLY A 42 -2.55 -14.78 5.00
C GLY A 42 -2.76 -13.30 5.29
N PHE A 43 -3.37 -12.54 4.36
CA PHE A 43 -3.60 -11.09 4.53
C PHE A 43 -4.57 -10.75 5.68
N ALA A 44 -5.37 -11.72 6.11
CA ALA A 44 -6.22 -11.61 7.31
C ALA A 44 -5.40 -11.54 8.62
N ALA A 45 -4.17 -12.09 8.61
CA ALA A 45 -3.30 -12.16 9.79
C ALA A 45 -2.17 -11.12 9.75
N THR A 46 -1.65 -10.81 8.58
CA THR A 46 -0.51 -9.90 8.39
C THR A 46 -0.77 -8.99 7.18
N PRO A 47 -0.40 -7.71 7.21
CA PRO A 47 -0.48 -6.86 6.03
C PRO A 47 0.64 -7.20 5.03
N PHE A 48 1.60 -8.03 5.42
CA PHE A 48 2.79 -8.35 4.67
C PHE A 48 2.85 -9.84 4.34
N VAL A 49 2.97 -10.16 3.06
CA VAL A 49 3.10 -11.54 2.55
C VAL A 49 4.27 -11.62 1.58
N GLU A 50 5.24 -12.47 1.90
CA GLU A 50 6.38 -12.73 1.00
C GLU A 50 5.97 -13.65 -0.14
N LEU A 51 6.33 -13.27 -1.38
CA LEU A 51 6.14 -14.10 -2.57
C LEU A 51 7.37 -14.95 -2.90
N GLY A 52 8.48 -14.72 -2.19
CA GLY A 52 9.80 -15.28 -2.51
C GLY A 52 10.55 -14.44 -3.54
N GLY A 53 11.84 -14.73 -3.73
CA GLY A 53 12.67 -14.05 -4.73
C GLY A 53 12.91 -12.55 -4.48
N GLY A 54 12.76 -12.08 -3.23
CA GLY A 54 12.89 -10.66 -2.89
C GLY A 54 11.66 -9.81 -3.24
N ALA A 55 10.53 -10.45 -3.55
CA ALA A 55 9.24 -9.81 -3.78
C ALA A 55 8.28 -10.07 -2.61
N CYS A 56 7.48 -9.06 -2.28
CA CYS A 56 6.47 -9.13 -1.24
C CYS A 56 5.25 -8.27 -1.59
N ILE A 57 4.09 -8.65 -1.09
CA ILE A 57 2.87 -7.87 -1.20
C ILE A 57 2.58 -7.23 0.16
N LEU A 58 2.34 -5.92 0.13
CA LEU A 58 1.95 -5.12 1.26
C LEU A 58 0.51 -4.63 1.08
N ALA A 59 -0.39 -5.07 1.96
CA ALA A 59 -1.75 -4.56 2.07
C ALA A 59 -1.74 -3.24 2.85
N THR A 60 -1.84 -2.10 2.14
CA THR A 60 -1.77 -0.77 2.77
C THR A 60 -3.05 -0.42 3.52
N ARG A 61 -4.18 -1.06 3.18
CA ARG A 61 -5.52 -0.83 3.78
C ARG A 61 -5.98 0.63 3.76
N CYS A 62 -5.35 1.42 2.91
CA CYS A 62 -5.56 2.86 2.82
C CYS A 62 -5.91 3.27 1.40
N GLY A 63 -6.51 4.45 1.24
CA GLY A 63 -6.85 4.99 -0.06
C GLY A 63 -5.63 5.31 -0.92
N THR A 64 -5.92 5.66 -2.18
CA THR A 64 -4.93 5.86 -3.24
C THR A 64 -3.84 6.87 -2.86
N VAL A 65 -4.20 8.03 -2.26
CA VAL A 65 -3.22 9.08 -1.88
C VAL A 65 -2.15 8.55 -0.92
N LYS A 66 -2.57 7.87 0.15
CA LYS A 66 -1.66 7.31 1.14
C LYS A 66 -0.81 6.18 0.56
N THR A 67 -1.44 5.33 -0.24
CA THR A 67 -0.77 4.22 -0.95
C THR A 67 0.29 4.73 -1.93
N THR A 68 -0.02 5.78 -2.70
CA THR A 68 0.93 6.42 -3.63
C THR A 68 2.05 7.12 -2.87
N THR A 69 1.75 7.79 -1.76
CA THR A 69 2.79 8.41 -0.90
C THR A 69 3.77 7.36 -0.39
N LEU A 70 3.26 6.22 0.11
CA LEU A 70 4.10 5.12 0.56
C LEU A 70 4.91 4.51 -0.60
N ALA A 71 4.31 4.31 -1.77
CA ALA A 71 5.00 3.82 -2.95
C ALA A 71 6.19 4.73 -3.34
N MET A 72 5.99 6.06 -3.31
CA MET A 72 7.06 7.02 -3.60
C MET A 72 8.17 6.99 -2.55
N ALA A 73 7.83 6.87 -1.27
CA ALA A 73 8.82 6.79 -0.19
C ALA A 73 9.66 5.51 -0.28
N LEU A 74 9.03 4.37 -0.57
CA LEU A 74 9.72 3.10 -0.80
C LEU A 74 10.59 3.15 -2.06
N GLY A 75 10.09 3.75 -3.14
CA GLY A 75 10.88 3.99 -4.36
C GLY A 75 12.11 4.84 -4.11
N ALA A 76 12.00 5.88 -3.28
CA ALA A 76 13.14 6.69 -2.85
C ALA A 76 14.18 5.91 -2.02
N SER A 77 13.79 4.76 -1.46
CA SER A 77 14.67 3.85 -0.72
C SER A 77 15.22 2.70 -1.57
N GLY A 78 14.99 2.72 -2.89
CA GLY A 78 15.56 1.76 -3.86
C GLY A 78 14.63 0.61 -4.27
N PHE A 79 13.42 0.52 -3.71
CA PHE A 79 12.46 -0.54 -4.06
C PHE A 79 11.78 -0.26 -5.40
N GLN A 80 11.45 -1.33 -6.12
CA GLN A 80 10.56 -1.27 -7.28
C GLN A 80 9.12 -1.54 -6.81
N ILE A 81 8.20 -0.62 -7.12
CA ILE A 81 6.83 -0.67 -6.60
C ILE A 81 5.83 -0.75 -7.74
N THR A 82 4.96 -1.76 -7.67
CA THR A 82 3.74 -1.80 -8.48
C THR A 82 2.53 -1.56 -7.59
N GLN A 83 1.74 -0.54 -7.91
CA GLN A 83 0.57 -0.14 -7.13
C GLN A 83 -0.69 -0.84 -7.63
N HIS A 84 -1.46 -1.38 -6.69
CA HIS A 84 -2.82 -1.86 -6.87
C HIS A 84 -3.75 -1.21 -5.83
N ASP A 85 -5.07 -1.33 -6.01
CA ASP A 85 -6.04 -0.70 -5.10
C ASP A 85 -5.93 -1.29 -3.68
N GLY A 86 -5.32 -0.53 -2.77
CA GLY A 86 -5.11 -0.95 -1.37
C GLY A 86 -3.96 -1.95 -1.16
N PHE A 87 -3.16 -2.22 -2.18
CA PHE A 87 -2.00 -3.13 -2.13
C PHE A 87 -0.79 -2.57 -2.89
N LEU A 88 0.40 -2.89 -2.43
CA LEU A 88 1.66 -2.65 -3.13
C LEU A 88 2.39 -3.97 -3.34
N LEU A 89 2.79 -4.26 -4.57
CA LEU A 89 3.83 -5.24 -4.83
C LEU A 89 5.18 -4.52 -4.72
N VAL A 90 6.01 -4.98 -3.78
CA VAL A 90 7.32 -4.41 -3.47
C VAL A 90 8.38 -5.43 -3.84
N GLU A 91 9.26 -5.05 -4.74
CA GLU A 91 10.41 -5.84 -5.16
C GLU A 91 11.69 -5.13 -4.71
N THR A 92 12.67 -5.91 -4.25
CA THR A 92 13.89 -5.39 -3.60
C THR A 92 14.61 -4.37 -4.49
N GLY A 93 14.62 -4.54 -5.82
CA GLY A 93 15.23 -3.58 -6.73
C GLY A 93 16.71 -3.33 -6.37
N ASP A 94 17.05 -2.05 -6.16
CA ASP A 94 18.36 -1.58 -5.73
C ASP A 94 18.41 -1.26 -4.23
N ALA A 95 17.42 -1.72 -3.44
CA ALA A 95 17.34 -1.41 -2.01
C ALA A 95 18.45 -2.12 -1.21
N ASP A 96 19.19 -1.33 -0.42
CA ASP A 96 20.26 -1.83 0.45
C ASP A 96 19.74 -2.40 1.78
N HIS A 97 18.50 -2.10 2.14
CA HIS A 97 17.86 -2.47 3.41
C HIS A 97 16.59 -3.29 3.17
N SER A 98 16.22 -4.14 4.13
CA SER A 98 14.97 -4.88 4.04
C SER A 98 13.75 -3.94 4.18
N LEU A 99 12.61 -4.33 3.60
CA LEU A 99 11.39 -3.52 3.67
C LEU A 99 11.00 -3.17 5.11
N GLY A 100 11.10 -4.14 6.03
CA GLY A 100 10.79 -3.92 7.45
C GLY A 100 11.69 -2.88 8.11
N GLN A 101 12.98 -2.86 7.79
CA GLN A 101 13.92 -1.85 8.30
C GLN A 101 13.58 -0.46 7.76
N VAL A 102 13.25 -0.36 6.47
CA VAL A 102 12.88 0.92 5.83
C VAL A 102 11.57 1.45 6.39
N LEU A 103 10.55 0.60 6.54
CA LEU A 103 9.28 0.99 7.18
C LEU A 103 9.51 1.45 8.62
N SER A 104 10.43 0.80 9.36
CA SER A 104 10.79 1.20 10.71
C SER A 104 11.49 2.55 10.75
N ALA A 105 12.48 2.77 9.89
CA ALA A 105 13.14 4.06 9.80
C ALA A 105 12.12 5.16 9.47
N MET A 106 11.25 4.95 8.48
CA MET A 106 10.22 5.92 8.09
C MET A 106 9.18 6.20 9.18
N ALA A 107 8.98 5.30 10.14
CA ALA A 107 8.05 5.51 11.25
C ALA A 107 8.62 6.45 12.33
N TYR A 108 9.95 6.50 12.51
CA TYR A 108 10.60 7.20 13.63
C TYR A 108 11.63 8.26 13.24
N GLU A 109 12.19 8.19 12.03
CA GLU A 109 13.24 9.09 11.53
C GLU A 109 12.69 10.16 10.57
N GLU A 110 13.59 10.99 10.05
CA GLU A 110 13.28 12.00 9.05
C GLU A 110 12.85 11.34 7.73
N MET A 111 11.77 11.85 7.14
CA MET A 111 11.20 11.29 5.93
C MET A 111 12.11 11.48 4.71
N PRO A 112 12.21 10.49 3.81
CA PRO A 112 12.95 10.66 2.58
C PRO A 112 12.27 11.67 1.66
N ASP A 113 13.06 12.36 0.84
CA ASP A 113 12.52 13.18 -0.24
C ASP A 113 11.87 12.27 -1.29
N LEU A 114 10.53 12.33 -1.33
CA LEU A 114 9.67 11.50 -2.19
C LEU A 114 10.00 11.64 -3.69
N PHE A 115 10.66 12.72 -4.11
CA PHE A 115 10.97 12.99 -5.51
C PHE A 115 12.41 12.69 -5.92
N THR A 116 13.27 12.23 -4.99
CA THR A 116 14.70 11.98 -5.26
C THR A 116 14.91 10.96 -6.38
N HIS A 117 14.07 9.94 -6.49
CA HIS A 117 14.17 8.88 -7.50
C HIS A 117 13.44 9.21 -8.82
N ALA A 118 13.00 10.47 -9.01
CA ALA A 118 12.22 10.90 -10.17
C ALA A 118 11.03 9.97 -10.51
N PRO A 119 10.07 9.79 -9.58
CA PRO A 119 8.91 8.93 -9.82
C PRO A 119 8.16 9.35 -11.09
N ASN A 120 7.51 8.38 -11.73
CA ASN A 120 6.61 8.71 -12.83
C ASN A 120 5.38 9.47 -12.29
N LEU A 121 5.33 10.78 -12.54
CA LEU A 121 4.23 11.66 -12.12
C LEU A 121 3.14 11.83 -13.19
N VAL A 122 3.19 11.06 -14.27
CA VAL A 122 2.22 11.10 -15.36
C VAL A 122 1.01 10.23 -15.02
N PHE A 123 0.05 10.81 -14.32
CA PHE A 123 -1.19 10.15 -13.91
C PHE A 123 -2.37 10.43 -14.85
N GLU A 124 -2.47 11.67 -15.34
CA GLU A 124 -3.60 12.12 -16.16
C GLU A 124 -3.18 12.36 -17.61
N LYS A 125 -4.17 12.38 -18.51
CA LYS A 125 -3.99 12.56 -19.96
C LYS A 125 -3.15 13.81 -20.33
N TYR A 126 -3.19 14.85 -19.51
CA TYR A 126 -2.51 16.12 -19.78
C TYR A 126 -1.15 16.26 -19.08
N HIS A 127 -0.79 15.33 -18.20
CA HIS A 127 0.50 15.35 -17.50
C HIS A 127 1.72 15.24 -18.43
N PRO A 128 1.67 14.56 -19.59
CA PRO A 128 2.80 14.58 -20.53
C PRO A 128 3.17 15.97 -21.06
N TYR A 129 2.28 16.97 -20.93
CA TYR A 129 2.52 18.34 -21.37
C TYR A 129 2.99 19.28 -20.26
N LEU A 130 3.08 18.79 -19.02
CA LEU A 130 3.52 19.58 -17.87
C LEU A 130 5.04 19.47 -17.68
N THR A 131 5.64 20.52 -17.15
CA THR A 131 7.04 20.48 -16.71
C THR A 131 7.18 19.63 -15.46
N PRO A 132 8.37 19.09 -15.16
CA PRO A 132 8.60 18.33 -13.93
C PRO A 132 8.18 19.08 -12.65
N ASP A 133 8.41 20.38 -12.58
CA ASP A 133 8.03 21.20 -11.41
C ASP A 133 6.51 21.32 -11.27
N LEU A 134 5.78 21.47 -12.39
CA LEU A 134 4.33 21.50 -12.38
C LEU A 134 3.73 20.14 -12.02
N LEU A 135 4.35 19.04 -12.46
CA LEU A 135 3.96 17.68 -12.07
C LEU A 135 4.15 17.46 -10.56
N LYS A 136 5.26 17.96 -9.98
CA LYS A 136 5.49 17.89 -8.53
C LYS A 136 4.44 18.69 -7.76
N LEU A 137 4.12 19.90 -8.22
CA LEU A 137 3.09 20.73 -7.59
C LEU A 137 1.70 20.08 -7.66
N ASP A 138 1.33 19.48 -8.80
CA ASP A 138 0.06 18.77 -8.95
C ASP A 138 -0.01 17.54 -8.03
N ALA A 139 1.06 16.74 -7.98
CA ALA A 139 1.18 15.58 -7.12
C ALA A 139 1.03 15.94 -5.64
N LEU A 140 1.74 16.98 -5.17
CA LEU A 140 1.66 17.49 -3.80
C LEU A 140 0.29 18.07 -3.45
N SER A 141 -0.45 18.58 -4.42
CA SER A 141 -1.77 19.17 -4.21
C SER A 141 -2.87 18.12 -4.04
N THR A 142 -2.78 16.98 -4.75
CA THR A 142 -3.93 16.07 -4.90
C THR A 142 -3.65 14.57 -4.77
N ARG A 143 -2.38 14.14 -4.83
CA ARG A 143 -2.01 12.71 -4.93
C ARG A 143 -1.03 12.24 -3.85
N VAL A 144 -0.35 13.17 -3.19
CA VAL A 144 0.69 12.88 -2.20
C VAL A 144 0.38 13.62 -0.90
N ASP A 145 0.46 12.90 0.21
CA ASP A 145 0.33 13.45 1.56
C ASP A 145 1.50 12.98 2.41
N ALA A 146 2.61 13.70 2.37
CA ALA A 146 3.80 13.36 3.14
C ALA A 146 3.50 13.28 4.66
N GLY A 147 2.56 14.09 5.17
CA GLY A 147 2.21 14.11 6.59
C GLY A 147 1.58 12.82 7.09
N CYS A 148 1.05 11.96 6.22
CA CYS A 148 0.45 10.69 6.61
C CYS A 148 1.45 9.54 6.73
N LEU A 149 2.68 9.67 6.20
CA LEU A 149 3.58 8.53 6.00
C LEU A 149 4.08 7.92 7.31
N GLN A 150 4.57 8.74 8.25
CA GLN A 150 5.07 8.24 9.55
C GLN A 150 4.00 7.41 10.28
N LYS A 151 2.77 7.95 10.35
CA LYS A 151 1.65 7.24 10.94
C LYS A 151 1.32 5.95 10.19
N LEU A 152 1.29 5.99 8.86
CA LEU A 152 1.00 4.81 8.04
C LEU A 152 2.03 3.69 8.27
N CYS A 153 3.32 4.04 8.33
CA CYS A 153 4.38 3.08 8.63
C CYS A 153 4.23 2.50 10.04
N ALA A 154 3.92 3.32 11.05
CA ALA A 154 3.65 2.86 12.40
C ALA A 154 2.43 1.92 12.48
N ASP A 155 1.31 2.28 11.85
CA ASP A 155 0.08 1.47 11.80
C ASP A 155 0.35 0.09 11.15
N LEU A 156 1.16 0.05 10.08
CA LEU A 156 1.55 -1.20 9.41
C LEU A 156 2.42 -2.09 10.30
N GLN A 157 3.32 -1.51 11.09
CA GLN A 157 4.17 -2.25 12.04
C GLN A 157 3.40 -2.78 13.24
N GLU A 158 2.48 -1.99 13.78
CA GLU A 158 1.61 -2.39 14.88
C GLU A 158 0.72 -3.56 14.45
N TYR A 159 0.19 -3.53 13.23
CA TYR A 159 -0.61 -4.64 12.70
C TYR A 159 0.20 -5.93 12.54
N THR A 160 1.48 -5.84 12.18
CA THR A 160 2.40 -6.98 12.19
C THR A 160 2.66 -7.50 13.61
N SER A 161 2.68 -6.63 14.62
CA SER A 161 3.02 -6.98 16.01
C SER A 161 1.84 -7.50 16.83
N ASP A 162 0.62 -7.01 16.61
CA ASP A 162 -0.57 -7.33 17.42
C ASP A 162 -1.20 -8.69 17.07
N ARG A 163 -0.86 -9.25 15.89
CA ARG A 163 -1.41 -10.53 15.39
C ARG A 163 -0.38 -11.64 15.23
N ILE A 164 0.90 -11.28 15.10
CA ILE A 164 2.00 -12.22 15.29
C ILE A 164 2.39 -12.08 16.75
N GLY A 165 2.02 -13.02 17.62
CA GLY A 165 2.41 -13.03 19.03
C GLY A 165 3.93 -13.21 19.24
N LEU A 166 4.73 -12.26 18.76
CA LEU A 166 6.17 -12.21 18.88
C LEU A 166 6.51 -11.27 20.04
N LYS A 167 6.55 -11.88 21.21
CA LYS A 167 7.16 -11.33 22.41
C LYS A 167 8.61 -10.93 22.06
N PRO A 168 9.06 -9.69 22.32
CA PRO A 168 10.47 -9.37 22.17
C PRO A 168 11.25 -10.21 23.19
N SER A 169 12.26 -10.92 22.69
CA SER A 169 13.25 -11.65 23.49
C SER A 169 14.36 -10.71 23.93
#